data_AF-A0A0W1B030-F1
#
_entry.id   AF-A0A0W1B030-F1
#
_cell.length_a   1.000
_cell.length_b   1.000
_cell.length_c   1.000
_cell.angle_alpha   90.00
_cell.angle_beta   90.00
_cell.angle_gamma   90.00
#
_symmetry.space_group_name_H-M   'P 1'
#
loop_
_entity.id
_entity.type
_entity.pdbx_description
1 polymer ?
#
loop_
_entity_poly.entity_id
_entity_poly.type
_entity_poly.pdbx_seq_one_letter_code
_entity_poly.pdbx_strand_id
1 'polypeptide(L)'
;MLGVAIYTSPLKPSLTNSPQISQQTPVSAPTGDRKILNYNGFRYAFVSDGAQFKFTGVKLEKSLGSLDFDINQEIGKNDGDKDVEKNYASTFAVGGKLYEIPTYPSQFRIAVKYEENYYLAEIVAKTDDSTMTAKEYLDMSNLKDHSKNIHVLNHVGNDVLKKMTDHASVESIIDGLYSAKTADLSNKEYEAIAEAQSQGKSYQLKFNLKDGTYMAMYIIPELRVVSMGDAYYHLPDTFFDQSGELFSGLKQEVLPLY
;
A
#
# COMPACT_ATOMS: atom_id res chain seq x y z
N MET A 1 29.00 -48.98 18.56
CA MET A 1 28.27 -47.70 18.71
C MET A 1 29.12 -46.61 18.09
N LEU A 2 28.71 -46.11 16.93
CA LEU A 2 29.39 -45.03 16.20
C LEU A 2 28.62 -43.74 16.49
N GLY A 3 29.27 -42.79 17.17
CA GLY A 3 28.69 -41.49 17.49
C GLY A 3 28.58 -40.63 16.24
N VAL A 4 27.36 -40.19 15.92
CA VAL A 4 27.10 -39.22 14.84
C VAL A 4 27.47 -37.84 15.37
N ALA A 5 28.52 -37.25 14.81
CA ALA A 5 28.83 -35.84 15.04
C ALA A 5 27.86 -34.99 14.19
N ILE A 6 26.89 -34.35 14.83
CA ILE A 6 26.00 -33.37 14.20
C ILE A 6 26.79 -32.07 14.06
N TYR A 7 27.15 -31.72 12.83
CA TYR A 7 27.74 -30.42 12.53
C TYR A 7 26.62 -29.37 12.53
N THR A 8 26.36 -28.74 13.66
CA THR A 8 25.53 -27.53 13.70
C THR A 8 26.36 -26.38 13.14
N SER A 9 26.10 -25.99 11.89
CA SER A 9 26.58 -24.70 11.36
C SER A 9 26.20 -23.60 12.35
N PRO A 10 27.11 -22.69 12.72
CA PRO A 10 26.74 -21.54 13.53
C PRO A 10 25.64 -20.78 12.78
N LEU A 11 24.49 -20.56 13.41
CA LEU A 11 23.57 -19.52 12.98
C LEU A 11 24.40 -18.24 12.88
N LYS A 12 24.70 -17.79 11.66
CA LYS A 12 25.20 -16.44 11.43
C LYS A 12 24.15 -15.53 12.08
N PRO A 13 24.50 -14.74 13.10
CA PRO A 13 23.62 -13.67 13.52
C PRO A 13 23.47 -12.78 12.29
N SER A 14 22.29 -12.76 11.67
CA SER A 14 21.95 -11.72 10.72
C SER A 14 21.84 -10.42 11.50
N LEU A 15 22.98 -9.81 11.81
CA LEU A 15 23.06 -8.39 12.15
C LEU A 15 22.87 -7.62 10.84
N THR A 16 21.66 -7.67 10.30
CA THR A 16 21.24 -6.70 9.31
C THR A 16 20.82 -5.46 10.11
N ASN A 17 21.77 -4.52 10.29
CA ASN A 17 21.49 -3.16 10.76
C ASN A 17 20.64 -2.35 9.76
N SER A 18 19.98 -3.01 8.81
CA SER A 18 19.09 -2.40 7.85
C SER A 18 17.78 -2.05 8.56
N PRO A 19 17.25 -0.83 8.35
CA PRO A 19 15.88 -0.48 8.72
C PRO A 19 14.88 -1.58 8.37
N GLN A 20 14.08 -2.01 9.34
CA GLN A 20 12.99 -2.96 9.15
C GLN A 20 11.71 -2.45 9.81
N ILE A 21 10.59 -2.61 9.13
CA ILE A 21 9.25 -2.34 9.63
C ILE A 21 8.49 -3.66 9.58
N SER A 22 8.05 -4.13 10.74
CA SER A 22 7.43 -5.46 10.88
C SER A 22 6.09 -5.36 11.58
N GLN A 23 5.05 -5.89 10.95
CA GLN A 23 3.72 -5.99 11.56
C GLN A 23 3.79 -6.92 12.78
N GLN A 24 3.21 -6.49 13.90
CA GLN A 24 3.22 -7.21 15.17
C GLN A 24 1.91 -7.96 15.42
N THR A 25 0.80 -7.48 14.86
CA THR A 25 -0.50 -8.13 14.95
C THR A 25 -0.81 -8.91 13.67
N PRO A 26 -1.63 -9.98 13.70
CA PRO A 26 -2.08 -10.64 12.49
C PRO A 26 -2.84 -9.68 11.57
N VAL A 27 -2.82 -9.96 10.26
CA VAL A 27 -3.71 -9.27 9.30
C VAL A 27 -5.14 -9.71 9.62
N SER A 28 -5.99 -8.77 9.99
CA SER A 28 -7.43 -8.97 10.09
C SER A 28 -8.10 -8.47 8.81
N ALA A 29 -9.27 -9.03 8.47
CA ALA A 29 -10.15 -8.41 7.50
C ALA A 29 -10.49 -6.97 7.96
N PRO A 30 -10.65 -6.00 7.04
CA PRO A 30 -11.08 -4.65 7.40
C PRO A 30 -12.38 -4.70 8.19
N THR A 31 -12.45 -3.98 9.31
CA THR A 31 -13.66 -3.92 10.14
C THR A 31 -14.10 -2.48 10.34
N GLY A 32 -15.38 -2.20 10.07
CA GLY A 32 -15.95 -0.87 10.26
C GLY A 32 -15.46 0.15 9.23
N ASP A 33 -15.49 1.43 9.63
CA ASP A 33 -15.06 2.53 8.77
C ASP A 33 -13.56 2.46 8.48
N ARG A 34 -13.19 2.85 7.25
CA ARG A 34 -11.79 2.86 6.85
C ARG A 34 -10.97 3.77 7.77
N LYS A 35 -9.91 3.22 8.33
CA LYS A 35 -8.96 3.97 9.17
C LYS A 35 -8.09 4.84 8.28
N ILE A 36 -8.30 6.16 8.36
CA ILE A 36 -7.60 7.17 7.57
C ILE A 36 -7.16 8.33 8.45
N LEU A 37 -6.18 9.09 7.97
CA LEU A 37 -5.80 10.40 8.52
C LEU A 37 -5.48 11.39 7.40
N ASN A 38 -5.53 12.67 7.71
CA ASN A 38 -5.13 13.75 6.83
C ASN A 38 -3.85 14.42 7.33
N TYR A 39 -2.90 14.61 6.43
CA TYR A 39 -1.69 15.36 6.74
C TYR A 39 -1.18 16.10 5.50
N ASN A 40 -0.90 17.39 5.64
CA ASN A 40 -0.25 18.24 4.65
C ASN A 40 -0.92 18.21 3.25
N GLY A 41 -2.26 18.26 3.23
CA GLY A 41 -3.06 18.22 2.01
C GLY A 41 -3.30 16.81 1.43
N PHE A 42 -2.76 15.76 2.06
CA PHE A 42 -2.92 14.38 1.62
C PHE A 42 -3.72 13.54 2.63
N ARG A 43 -4.43 12.55 2.10
CA ARG A 43 -5.12 11.51 2.85
C ARG A 43 -4.25 10.26 2.87
N TYR A 44 -4.10 9.68 4.04
CA TYR A 44 -3.35 8.46 4.29
C TYR A 44 -4.30 7.39 4.84
N ALA A 45 -4.10 6.13 4.45
CA ALA A 45 -4.78 4.98 5.03
C ALA A 45 -3.83 4.24 5.98
N PHE A 46 -4.34 3.81 7.13
CA PHE A 46 -3.59 2.94 8.03
C PHE A 46 -3.40 1.56 7.39
N VAL A 47 -2.14 1.12 7.29
CA VAL A 47 -1.77 -0.15 6.66
C VAL A 47 -2.33 -1.33 7.48
N SER A 48 -2.82 -2.35 6.77
CA SER A 48 -3.41 -3.57 7.36
C SER A 48 -4.53 -3.25 8.36
N ASP A 49 -5.39 -2.30 8.03
CA ASP A 49 -6.51 -1.84 8.86
C ASP A 49 -6.08 -1.45 10.29
N GLY A 50 -4.98 -0.69 10.42
CA GLY A 50 -4.50 -0.23 11.72
C GLY A 50 -3.80 -1.31 12.54
N ALA A 51 -3.16 -2.29 11.88
CA ALA A 51 -2.26 -3.22 12.55
C ALA A 51 -1.10 -2.48 13.24
N GLN A 52 -0.59 -3.07 14.32
CA GLN A 52 0.57 -2.52 15.03
C GLN A 52 1.86 -2.90 14.30
N PHE A 53 2.84 -2.00 14.30
CA PHE A 53 4.14 -2.18 13.67
C PHE A 53 5.28 -1.92 14.65
N LYS A 54 6.38 -2.64 14.44
CA LYS A 54 7.66 -2.40 15.10
C LYS A 54 8.67 -1.91 14.10
N PHE A 55 9.30 -0.78 14.43
CA PHE A 55 10.38 -0.16 13.68
C PHE A 55 11.71 -0.56 14.31
N THR A 56 12.51 -1.34 13.59
CA THR A 56 13.82 -1.83 14.04
C THR A 56 14.93 -1.21 13.20
N GLY A 57 16.02 -0.77 13.84
CA GLY A 57 17.12 -0.10 13.14
C GLY A 57 16.78 1.31 12.64
N VAL A 58 15.65 1.88 13.08
CA VAL A 58 15.19 3.24 12.74
C VAL A 58 14.77 3.95 14.03
N LYS A 59 15.15 5.21 14.17
CA LYS A 59 14.64 6.09 15.22
C LYS A 59 13.67 7.11 14.63
N LEU A 60 12.47 7.17 15.19
CA LEU A 60 11.41 8.10 14.79
C LEU A 60 11.52 9.38 15.64
N GLU A 61 12.46 10.25 15.29
CA GLU A 61 12.77 11.45 16.12
C GLU A 61 12.06 12.71 15.62
N LYS A 62 11.82 12.81 14.31
CA LYS A 62 11.22 14.01 13.70
C LYS A 62 9.69 13.93 13.74
N SER A 63 9.11 14.64 14.70
CA SER A 63 7.66 14.82 14.84
C SER A 63 7.10 15.69 13.72
N LEU A 64 5.96 15.27 13.16
CA LEU A 64 5.21 15.98 12.13
C LEU A 64 3.99 16.73 12.69
N GLY A 65 3.50 16.34 13.86
CA GLY A 65 2.33 16.92 14.52
C GLY A 65 1.57 15.90 15.35
N SER A 66 0.35 16.24 15.76
CA SER A 66 -0.55 15.36 16.51
C SER A 66 -1.91 15.32 15.82
N LEU A 67 -2.58 14.17 15.85
CA LEU A 67 -3.91 13.96 15.26
C LEU A 67 -4.98 14.53 16.19
N ASP A 68 -5.29 15.82 16.06
CA ASP A 68 -6.12 16.54 17.03
C ASP A 68 -7.62 16.55 16.68
N PHE A 69 -8.00 16.14 15.48
CA PHE A 69 -9.39 16.19 15.01
C PHE A 69 -9.94 14.78 14.71
N ASP A 70 -11.13 14.49 15.24
CA ASP A 70 -11.85 13.23 14.99
C ASP A 70 -12.83 13.42 13.83
N ILE A 71 -12.54 12.77 12.70
CA ILE A 71 -13.40 12.82 11.50
C ILE A 71 -14.78 12.24 11.79
N ASN A 72 -14.90 11.23 12.66
CA ASN A 72 -16.16 10.55 12.91
C ASN A 72 -17.16 11.42 13.68
N GLN A 73 -16.68 12.35 14.49
CA GLN A 73 -17.53 13.28 15.26
C GLN A 73 -18.17 14.37 14.40
N GLU A 74 -17.75 14.49 13.15
CA GLU A 74 -18.18 15.53 12.21
C GLU A 74 -19.18 15.01 11.17
N ILE A 75 -19.30 13.67 11.03
CA ILE A 75 -20.32 13.04 10.19
C ILE A 75 -21.70 13.32 10.81
N GLY A 76 -22.40 14.34 10.29
CA GLY A 76 -23.75 14.72 10.70
C GLY A 76 -23.91 16.13 11.27
N LYS A 77 -22.82 16.90 11.39
CA LYS A 77 -22.93 18.34 11.71
C LYS A 77 -23.13 19.13 10.41
N ASN A 78 -24.28 19.80 10.30
CA ASN A 78 -24.63 20.68 9.16
C ASN A 78 -23.95 22.06 9.26
N ASP A 79 -22.77 22.12 9.87
CA ASP A 79 -21.99 23.34 9.94
C ASP A 79 -21.04 23.28 8.75
N GLY A 80 -21.16 24.22 7.80
CA GLY A 80 -20.47 24.18 6.50
C GLY A 80 -18.92 24.21 6.54
N ASP A 81 -18.31 23.92 7.68
CA ASP A 81 -16.90 23.64 7.87
C ASP A 81 -16.64 22.15 7.59
N LYS A 82 -15.94 21.88 6.49
CA LYS A 82 -15.55 20.51 6.11
C LYS A 82 -14.37 20.05 6.97
N ASP A 83 -14.63 19.67 8.20
CA ASP A 83 -13.61 19.11 9.09
C ASP A 83 -12.94 17.85 8.53
N VAL A 84 -13.59 17.19 7.56
CA VAL A 84 -13.07 16.04 6.81
C VAL A 84 -11.83 16.39 5.96
N GLU A 85 -11.59 17.66 5.63
CA GLU A 85 -10.40 18.12 4.90
C GLU A 85 -9.35 18.72 5.85
N LYS A 86 -9.63 18.83 7.16
CA LYS A 86 -8.71 19.44 8.12
C LYS A 86 -7.41 18.65 8.20
N ASN A 87 -6.31 19.40 8.21
CA ASN A 87 -5.00 18.84 8.50
C ASN A 87 -4.99 18.26 9.92
N TYR A 88 -4.34 17.11 10.09
CA TYR A 88 -4.30 16.34 11.33
C TYR A 88 -5.64 15.75 11.80
N ALA A 89 -6.61 15.62 10.90
CA ALA A 89 -7.84 14.88 11.17
C ALA A 89 -7.63 13.38 10.99
N SER A 90 -8.35 12.55 11.75
CA SER A 90 -8.25 11.09 11.66
C SER A 90 -9.55 10.39 12.06
N THR A 91 -9.82 9.21 11.48
CA THR A 91 -10.90 8.30 11.94
C THR A 91 -10.41 7.30 13.00
N PHE A 92 -9.10 7.22 13.22
CA PHE A 92 -8.45 6.28 14.14
C PHE A 92 -7.26 6.92 14.84
N ALA A 93 -6.90 6.45 16.04
CA ALA A 93 -5.73 6.95 16.78
C ALA A 93 -5.74 8.49 17.02
N VAL A 94 -6.93 9.06 17.26
CA VAL A 94 -7.11 10.48 17.60
C VAL A 94 -6.37 10.79 18.91
N GLY A 95 -5.51 11.81 18.90
CA GLY A 95 -4.53 12.14 19.92
C GLY A 95 -3.13 11.53 19.67
N GLY A 96 -2.95 10.74 18.61
CA GLY A 96 -1.68 10.16 18.22
C GLY A 96 -0.67 11.17 17.67
N LYS A 97 0.63 10.89 17.80
CA LYS A 97 1.72 11.70 17.27
C LYS A 97 2.25 11.16 15.95
N LEU A 98 2.41 12.03 14.97
CA LEU A 98 2.93 11.71 13.64
C LEU A 98 4.45 11.86 13.61
N TYR A 99 5.13 10.94 12.93
CA TYR A 99 6.59 10.95 12.75
C TYR A 99 6.99 10.64 11.31
N GLU A 100 8.06 11.30 10.85
CA GLU A 100 8.74 10.89 9.61
C GLU A 100 9.41 9.53 9.78
N ILE A 101 9.42 8.76 8.69
CA ILE A 101 10.22 7.55 8.58
C ILE A 101 11.46 7.90 7.75
N PRO A 102 12.67 7.96 8.33
CA PRO A 102 13.87 8.50 7.66
C PRO A 102 14.25 7.83 6.34
N THR A 103 13.81 6.60 6.10
CA THR A 103 14.11 5.85 4.87
C THR A 103 13.20 6.19 3.70
N TYR A 104 12.13 6.95 3.91
CA TYR A 104 11.15 7.29 2.87
C TYR A 104 11.12 8.78 2.56
N PRO A 105 10.66 9.16 1.36
CA PRO A 105 10.14 10.52 1.15
C PRO A 105 9.07 10.82 2.20
N SER A 106 9.08 12.03 2.75
CA SER A 106 8.22 12.40 3.90
C SER A 106 6.72 12.29 3.60
N GLN A 107 6.35 12.27 2.32
CA GLN A 107 4.95 12.20 1.88
C GLN A 107 4.45 10.77 1.65
N PHE A 108 5.31 9.75 1.53
CA PHE A 108 4.84 8.38 1.23
C PHE A 108 4.16 7.72 2.42
N ARG A 109 4.94 7.57 3.49
CA ARG A 109 4.56 6.82 4.67
C ARG A 109 4.98 7.58 5.90
N ILE A 110 4.07 7.57 6.87
CA ILE A 110 4.28 8.19 8.16
C ILE A 110 4.04 7.15 9.25
N ALA A 111 4.79 7.28 10.34
CA ALA A 111 4.55 6.49 11.53
C ALA A 111 3.63 7.27 12.47
N VAL A 112 2.66 6.59 13.06
CA VAL A 112 1.75 7.16 14.05
C VAL A 112 2.02 6.47 15.38
N LYS A 113 2.45 7.23 16.40
CA LYS A 113 2.52 6.73 17.77
C LYS A 113 1.21 7.06 18.47
N TYR A 114 0.47 6.05 18.89
CA TYR A 114 -0.75 6.23 19.68
C TYR A 114 -0.75 5.22 20.81
N GLU A 115 -0.98 5.73 22.02
CA GLU A 115 -0.68 5.01 23.26
C GLU A 115 0.78 4.49 23.25
N GLU A 116 0.98 3.21 23.55
CA GLU A 116 2.29 2.55 23.55
C GLU A 116 2.65 1.87 22.21
N ASN A 117 1.82 2.06 21.17
CA ASN A 117 1.93 1.35 19.91
C ASN A 117 2.32 2.28 18.77
N TYR A 118 2.98 1.70 17.76
CA TYR A 118 3.20 2.37 16.48
C TYR A 118 2.34 1.74 15.39
N TYR A 119 1.85 2.60 14.51
CA TYR A 119 1.07 2.26 13.33
C TYR A 119 1.75 2.85 12.09
N LEU A 120 1.49 2.24 10.94
CA LEU A 120 2.00 2.71 9.66
C LEU A 120 0.84 3.25 8.84
N ALA A 121 0.97 4.45 8.28
CA ALA A 121 0.01 5.01 7.34
C ALA A 121 0.68 5.33 6.01
N GLU A 122 -0.01 5.07 4.91
CA GLU A 122 0.45 5.24 3.53
C GLU A 122 -0.48 6.18 2.78
N ILE A 123 0.09 7.07 1.96
CA ILE A 123 -0.68 8.00 1.13
C ILE A 123 -1.62 7.24 0.17
N VAL A 124 -2.86 7.74 0.04
CA VAL A 124 -3.87 7.15 -0.85
C VAL A 124 -4.61 8.17 -1.72
N ALA A 125 -4.76 9.42 -1.26
CA ALA A 125 -5.48 10.46 -1.99
C ALA A 125 -4.99 11.87 -1.61
N LYS A 126 -5.48 12.90 -2.31
CA LYS A 126 -5.46 14.28 -1.82
C LYS A 126 -6.70 14.51 -0.95
N THR A 127 -6.59 15.42 0.02
CA THR A 127 -7.70 15.75 0.94
C THR A 127 -8.87 16.45 0.25
N ASP A 128 -8.59 17.23 -0.80
CA ASP A 128 -9.59 17.95 -1.60
C ASP A 128 -10.25 17.10 -2.70
N ASP A 129 -10.01 15.78 -2.67
CA ASP A 129 -10.45 14.79 -3.65
C ASP A 129 -10.01 15.07 -5.10
N SER A 130 -9.09 16.01 -5.32
CA SER A 130 -8.47 16.18 -6.64
C SER A 130 -7.59 14.97 -6.97
N THR A 131 -7.62 14.53 -8.22
CA THR A 131 -6.92 13.31 -8.59
C THR A 131 -5.41 13.51 -8.60
N MET A 132 -4.68 12.54 -8.07
CA MET A 132 -3.23 12.42 -8.28
C MET A 132 -2.96 11.75 -9.62
N THR A 133 -2.00 12.25 -10.38
CA THR A 133 -1.44 11.51 -11.51
C THR A 133 -0.68 10.28 -11.02
N ALA A 134 -0.55 9.27 -11.87
CA ALA A 134 0.26 8.08 -11.56
C ALA A 134 1.70 8.46 -11.20
N LYS A 135 2.28 9.41 -11.94
CA LYS A 135 3.61 9.95 -11.70
C LYS A 135 3.75 10.57 -10.31
N GLU A 136 2.84 11.46 -9.92
CA GLU A 136 2.88 12.07 -8.58
C GLU A 136 2.85 11.01 -7.48
N TYR A 137 1.96 10.02 -7.58
CA TYR A 137 1.83 8.96 -6.60
C TYR A 137 3.10 8.08 -6.51
N LEU A 138 3.64 7.67 -7.66
CA LEU A 138 4.83 6.84 -7.73
C LEU A 138 6.09 7.59 -7.28
N ASP A 139 6.24 8.87 -7.62
CA ASP A 139 7.34 9.71 -7.13
C ASP A 139 7.30 9.86 -5.61
N MET A 140 6.11 10.08 -5.04
CA MET A 140 5.95 10.15 -3.59
C MET A 140 6.36 8.83 -2.94
N SER A 141 5.94 7.69 -3.49
CA SER A 141 6.32 6.37 -2.95
C SER A 141 7.80 6.02 -3.10
N ASN A 142 8.51 6.67 -4.03
CA ASN A 142 9.83 6.29 -4.51
C ASN A 142 9.94 4.77 -4.73
N LEU A 143 8.94 4.19 -5.40
CA LEU A 143 8.76 2.74 -5.50
C LEU A 143 9.94 2.06 -6.21
N LYS A 144 10.53 2.73 -7.21
CA LYS A 144 11.68 2.23 -7.98
C LYS A 144 12.88 1.94 -7.08
N ASP A 145 13.18 2.85 -6.15
CA ASP A 145 14.32 2.69 -5.25
C ASP A 145 14.05 1.71 -4.09
N HIS A 146 12.79 1.49 -3.73
CA HIS A 146 12.43 0.70 -2.55
C HIS A 146 11.98 -0.73 -2.87
N SER A 147 11.49 -0.97 -4.08
CA SER A 147 11.02 -2.29 -4.49
C SER A 147 12.17 -3.28 -4.61
N LYS A 148 11.98 -4.48 -4.07
CA LYS A 148 12.92 -5.61 -4.16
C LYS A 148 12.46 -6.64 -5.18
N ASN A 149 11.17 -6.92 -5.20
CA ASN A 149 10.54 -7.87 -6.10
C ASN A 149 9.03 -7.62 -6.12
N ILE A 150 8.37 -8.13 -7.16
CA ILE A 150 6.93 -8.03 -7.34
C ILE A 150 6.35 -9.43 -7.26
N HIS A 151 5.30 -9.59 -6.45
CA HIS A 151 4.45 -10.77 -6.49
C HIS A 151 3.12 -10.38 -7.13
N VAL A 152 2.62 -11.21 -8.04
CA VAL A 152 1.23 -11.16 -8.51
C VAL A 152 0.45 -12.15 -7.66
N LEU A 153 -0.56 -11.66 -6.96
CA LEU A 153 -1.43 -12.47 -6.11
C LEU A 153 -2.86 -12.49 -6.67
N ASN A 154 -3.66 -13.42 -6.17
CA ASN A 154 -5.12 -13.33 -6.29
C ASN A 154 -5.64 -12.00 -5.72
N HIS A 155 -6.87 -11.62 -6.07
CA HIS A 155 -7.44 -10.32 -5.68
C HIS A 155 -7.39 -10.10 -4.16
N VAL A 156 -7.68 -11.12 -3.35
CA VAL A 156 -7.68 -11.00 -1.88
C VAL A 156 -6.27 -10.93 -1.28
N GLY A 157 -5.22 -11.29 -2.05
CA GLY A 157 -3.83 -11.18 -1.61
C GLY A 157 -3.32 -12.33 -0.75
N ASN A 158 -3.99 -13.49 -0.79
CA ASN A 158 -3.63 -14.67 0.00
C ASN A 158 -2.78 -15.69 -0.79
N ASP A 159 -2.95 -15.76 -2.11
CA ASP A 159 -2.25 -16.73 -2.96
C ASP A 159 -1.30 -16.04 -3.92
N VAL A 160 -0.04 -16.46 -3.91
CA VAL A 160 0.96 -15.96 -4.87
C VAL A 160 0.87 -16.76 -6.16
N LEU A 161 0.39 -16.11 -7.22
CA LEU A 161 0.22 -16.70 -8.55
C LEU A 161 1.51 -16.64 -9.36
N LYS A 162 2.27 -15.55 -9.23
CA LYS A 162 3.54 -15.35 -9.93
C LYS A 162 4.50 -14.50 -9.10
N LYS A 163 5.80 -14.77 -9.23
CA LYS A 163 6.87 -14.00 -8.59
C LYS A 163 7.80 -13.45 -9.65
N MET A 164 8.16 -12.19 -9.52
CA MET A 164 9.13 -11.49 -10.36
C MET A 164 10.24 -10.96 -9.46
N THR A 165 11.41 -11.60 -9.56
CA THR A 165 12.59 -11.28 -8.75
C THR A 165 13.74 -10.68 -9.55
N ASP A 166 13.63 -10.70 -10.88
CA ASP A 166 14.60 -10.07 -11.78
C ASP A 166 14.49 -8.54 -11.71
N HIS A 167 15.61 -7.86 -11.47
CA HIS A 167 15.63 -6.42 -11.21
C HIS A 167 15.16 -5.62 -12.43
N ALA A 168 15.63 -5.96 -13.62
CA ALA A 168 15.27 -5.25 -14.85
C ALA A 168 13.78 -5.38 -15.15
N SER A 169 13.21 -6.57 -14.93
CA SER A 169 11.78 -6.80 -15.07
C SER A 169 10.97 -6.00 -14.04
N VAL A 170 11.40 -5.97 -12.78
CA VAL A 170 10.74 -5.19 -11.71
C VAL A 170 10.73 -3.70 -12.05
N GLU A 171 11.88 -3.16 -12.44
CA GLU A 171 11.99 -1.75 -12.85
C GLU A 171 11.14 -1.45 -14.08
N SER A 172 11.11 -2.35 -15.08
CA SER A 172 10.30 -2.15 -16.28
C SER A 172 8.80 -2.09 -15.97
N ILE A 173 8.31 -2.90 -15.01
CA ILE A 173 6.91 -2.81 -14.57
C ILE A 173 6.63 -1.47 -13.90
N ILE A 174 7.51 -1.03 -12.99
CA ILE A 174 7.37 0.25 -12.29
C ILE A 174 7.40 1.42 -13.29
N ASP A 175 8.35 1.42 -14.22
CA ASP A 175 8.48 2.43 -15.27
C ASP A 175 7.24 2.47 -16.19
N GLY A 176 6.64 1.31 -16.47
CA GLY A 176 5.38 1.25 -17.22
C GLY A 176 4.22 1.92 -16.47
N LEU A 177 4.14 1.79 -15.14
CA LEU A 177 3.10 2.43 -14.32
C LEU A 177 3.18 3.96 -14.35
N TYR A 178 4.38 4.53 -14.49
CA TYR A 178 4.57 5.98 -14.64
C TYR A 178 3.86 6.56 -15.88
N SER A 179 3.58 5.73 -16.88
CA SER A 179 2.88 6.12 -18.10
C SER A 179 1.36 5.98 -18.00
N ALA A 180 0.83 5.49 -16.86
CA ALA A 180 -0.59 5.35 -16.63
C ALA A 180 -1.26 6.73 -16.55
N LYS A 181 -2.46 6.84 -17.13
CA LYS A 181 -3.25 8.07 -17.13
C LYS A 181 -4.41 7.94 -16.19
N THR A 182 -4.75 9.01 -15.48
CA THR A 182 -5.95 9.06 -14.64
C THR A 182 -7.17 8.60 -15.44
N ALA A 183 -7.97 7.71 -14.85
CA ALA A 183 -9.21 7.24 -15.43
C ALA A 183 -10.38 8.05 -14.85
N ASP A 184 -11.15 8.66 -15.73
CA ASP A 184 -12.46 9.23 -15.41
C ASP A 184 -13.52 8.19 -15.81
N LEU A 185 -13.88 7.34 -14.85
CA LEU A 185 -14.67 6.15 -15.10
C LEU A 185 -16.16 6.48 -15.14
N SER A 186 -16.84 6.03 -16.20
CA SER A 186 -18.30 6.01 -16.26
C SER A 186 -18.88 4.91 -15.36
N ASN A 187 -20.17 5.01 -15.03
CA ASN A 187 -20.88 3.96 -14.28
C ASN A 187 -20.73 2.56 -14.92
N LYS A 188 -20.76 2.49 -16.25
CA LYS A 188 -20.59 1.22 -16.98
C LYS A 188 -19.18 0.64 -16.80
N GLU A 189 -18.16 1.49 -16.68
CA GLU A 189 -16.79 1.02 -16.43
C GLU A 189 -16.62 0.58 -14.97
N TYR A 190 -17.27 1.25 -14.02
CA TYR A 190 -17.35 0.76 -12.64
C TYR A 190 -18.04 -0.60 -12.55
N GLU A 191 -19.16 -0.80 -13.27
CA GLU A 191 -19.84 -2.10 -13.36
C GLU A 191 -18.93 -3.17 -13.97
N ALA A 192 -18.19 -2.85 -15.03
CA ALA A 192 -17.24 -3.78 -15.65
C ALA A 192 -16.08 -4.14 -14.71
N ILE A 193 -15.60 -3.19 -13.90
CA ILE A 193 -14.59 -3.44 -12.86
C ILE A 193 -15.14 -4.39 -11.80
N ALA A 194 -16.34 -4.13 -11.28
CA ALA A 194 -16.98 -4.98 -10.28
C ALA A 194 -17.23 -6.39 -10.84
N GLU A 195 -17.69 -6.50 -12.08
CA GLU A 195 -17.85 -7.79 -12.78
C GLU A 195 -16.51 -8.53 -12.88
N ALA A 196 -15.46 -7.87 -13.35
CA ALA A 196 -14.13 -8.46 -13.49
C ALA A 196 -13.55 -8.93 -12.15
N GLN A 197 -13.75 -8.17 -11.07
CA GLN A 197 -13.37 -8.57 -9.72
C GLN A 197 -14.13 -9.83 -9.28
N SER A 198 -15.45 -9.86 -9.48
CA SER A 198 -16.30 -11.02 -9.16
C SER A 198 -15.99 -12.26 -9.99
N GLN A 199 -15.38 -12.11 -11.17
CA GLN A 199 -15.00 -13.21 -12.05
C GLN A 199 -13.54 -13.68 -11.86
N GLY A 200 -12.83 -13.16 -10.85
CA GLY A 200 -11.43 -13.54 -10.61
C GLY A 200 -10.47 -13.00 -11.68
N LYS A 201 -10.79 -11.86 -12.30
CA LYS A 201 -9.94 -11.21 -13.32
C LYS A 201 -9.12 -10.04 -12.79
N SER A 202 -9.26 -9.74 -11.49
CA SER A 202 -8.49 -8.72 -10.79
C SER A 202 -7.35 -9.36 -9.99
N TYR A 203 -6.16 -8.78 -10.05
CA TYR A 203 -4.97 -9.28 -9.38
C TYR A 203 -4.38 -8.20 -8.46
N GLN A 204 -3.75 -8.62 -7.37
CA GLN A 204 -2.96 -7.72 -6.54
C GLN A 204 -1.49 -7.75 -7.00
N LEU A 205 -0.96 -6.59 -7.36
CA LEU A 205 0.47 -6.36 -7.53
C LEU A 205 1.06 -5.97 -6.18
N LYS A 206 1.78 -6.90 -5.55
CA LYS A 206 2.46 -6.70 -4.28
C LYS A 206 3.94 -6.40 -4.53
N PHE A 207 4.30 -5.14 -4.34
CA PHE A 207 5.68 -4.66 -4.40
C PHE A 207 6.31 -4.86 -3.02
N ASN A 208 7.15 -5.89 -2.87
CA ASN A 208 7.83 -6.14 -1.60
C ASN A 208 9.00 -5.18 -1.47
N LEU A 209 9.01 -4.40 -0.39
CA LEU A 209 9.96 -3.31 -0.17
C LEU A 209 11.19 -3.79 0.63
N LYS A 210 12.30 -3.05 0.50
CA LYS A 210 13.59 -3.34 1.17
C LYS A 210 13.51 -3.32 2.70
N ASP A 211 12.53 -2.63 3.28
CA ASP A 211 12.30 -2.50 4.72
C ASP A 211 11.46 -3.65 5.32
N GLY A 212 11.08 -4.65 4.51
CA GLY A 212 10.29 -5.81 4.95
C GLY A 212 8.78 -5.64 4.85
N THR A 213 8.30 -4.46 4.44
CA THR A 213 6.88 -4.22 4.15
C THR A 213 6.56 -4.45 2.68
N TYR A 214 5.33 -4.13 2.26
CA TYR A 214 4.94 -4.11 0.87
C TYR A 214 4.01 -2.94 0.57
N MET A 215 3.95 -2.56 -0.71
CA MET A 215 2.92 -1.69 -1.28
C MET A 215 2.06 -2.54 -2.21
N ALA A 216 0.74 -2.32 -2.21
CA ALA A 216 -0.19 -3.08 -3.03
C ALA A 216 -0.93 -2.18 -4.01
N MET A 217 -1.08 -2.66 -5.23
CA MET A 217 -1.92 -2.07 -6.27
C MET A 217 -2.83 -3.16 -6.83
N TYR A 218 -3.99 -2.80 -7.37
CA TYR A 218 -4.91 -3.75 -7.99
C TYR A 218 -4.97 -3.54 -9.48
N ILE A 219 -4.76 -4.59 -10.27
CA ILE A 219 -4.77 -4.50 -11.73
C ILE A 219 -5.85 -5.41 -12.30
N ILE A 220 -6.54 -4.92 -13.34
CA ILE A 220 -7.46 -5.70 -14.16
C ILE A 220 -6.92 -5.64 -15.60
N PRO A 221 -6.10 -6.62 -16.02
CA PRO A 221 -5.40 -6.57 -17.31
C PRO A 221 -6.36 -6.45 -18.51
N GLU A 222 -7.47 -7.18 -18.50
CA GLU A 222 -8.46 -7.16 -19.61
C GLU A 222 -9.11 -5.78 -19.79
N LEU A 223 -9.28 -5.01 -18.71
CA LEU A 223 -9.82 -3.65 -18.74
C LEU A 223 -8.73 -2.59 -18.88
N ARG A 224 -7.46 -2.99 -18.83
CA ARG A 224 -6.29 -2.10 -18.85
C ARG A 224 -6.36 -1.03 -17.75
N VAL A 225 -6.86 -1.41 -16.58
CA VAL A 225 -7.04 -0.51 -15.43
C VAL A 225 -6.18 -0.98 -14.27
N VAL A 226 -5.54 -0.03 -13.58
CA VAL A 226 -4.87 -0.24 -12.29
C VAL A 226 -5.42 0.75 -11.26
N SER A 227 -5.61 0.28 -10.03
CA SER A 227 -5.90 1.10 -8.86
C SER A 227 -4.60 1.36 -8.10
N MET A 228 -4.30 2.63 -7.84
CA MET A 228 -3.17 3.09 -7.03
C MET A 228 -3.69 4.10 -6.01
N GLY A 229 -3.48 3.83 -4.72
CA GLY A 229 -4.21 4.56 -3.68
C GLY A 229 -5.72 4.40 -3.88
N ASP A 230 -6.44 5.53 -3.86
CA ASP A 230 -7.90 5.59 -4.02
C ASP A 230 -8.36 5.93 -5.45
N ALA A 231 -7.43 5.97 -6.42
CA ALA A 231 -7.73 6.36 -7.80
C ALA A 231 -7.49 5.21 -8.79
N TYR A 232 -8.20 5.28 -9.91
CA TYR A 232 -8.03 4.38 -11.05
C TYR A 232 -7.26 5.06 -12.18
N TYR A 233 -6.51 4.25 -12.92
CA TYR A 233 -5.66 4.68 -14.02
C TYR A 233 -5.75 3.72 -15.20
N HIS A 234 -5.81 4.25 -16.40
CA HIS A 234 -5.66 3.49 -17.64
C HIS A 234 -4.19 3.24 -17.93
N LEU A 235 -3.87 1.97 -18.17
CA LEU A 235 -2.56 1.51 -18.58
C LEU A 235 -2.43 1.58 -20.11
N PRO A 236 -1.35 2.18 -20.64
CA PRO A 236 -1.11 2.21 -22.08
C PRO A 236 -0.72 0.82 -22.61
N ASP A 237 -0.86 0.61 -23.92
CA ASP A 237 -0.42 -0.64 -24.58
C ASP A 237 1.05 -0.95 -24.28
N THR A 238 1.90 0.08 -24.21
CA THR A 238 3.32 -0.04 -23.90
C THR A 238 3.58 -0.70 -22.54
N PHE A 239 2.69 -0.54 -21.55
CA PHE A 239 2.81 -1.25 -20.28
C PHE A 239 2.65 -2.76 -20.49
N PHE A 240 1.68 -3.17 -21.32
CA PHE A 240 1.44 -4.59 -21.59
C PHE A 240 2.54 -5.20 -22.44
N ASP A 241 3.07 -4.45 -23.41
CA ASP A 241 4.24 -4.85 -24.20
C ASP A 241 5.47 -5.10 -23.31
N GLN A 242 5.69 -4.24 -22.30
CA GLN A 242 6.78 -4.34 -21.34
C GLN A 242 6.55 -5.43 -20.28
N SER A 243 5.31 -5.60 -19.82
CA SER A 243 4.96 -6.61 -18.83
C SER A 243 5.00 -8.04 -19.39
N GLY A 244 5.06 -8.17 -20.72
CA GLY A 244 5.13 -9.44 -21.42
C GLY A 244 4.01 -10.38 -21.00
N GLU A 245 4.36 -11.62 -20.67
CA GLU A 245 3.41 -12.64 -20.21
C GLU A 245 3.13 -12.57 -18.70
N LEU A 246 3.34 -11.44 -18.02
CA LEU A 246 3.16 -11.34 -16.56
C LEU A 246 1.78 -11.85 -16.12
N PHE A 247 0.73 -11.49 -16.85
CA PHE A 247 -0.65 -11.88 -16.55
C PHE A 247 -1.17 -13.04 -17.41
N SER A 248 -0.36 -13.54 -18.36
CA SER A 248 -0.78 -14.62 -19.26
C SER A 248 -0.96 -15.92 -18.49
N GLY A 249 -2.08 -16.60 -18.75
CA GLY A 249 -2.38 -17.91 -18.16
C GLY A 249 -2.67 -17.91 -16.66
N LEU A 250 -2.69 -16.74 -16.00
CA LEU A 250 -3.08 -16.65 -14.60
C LEU A 250 -4.56 -17.06 -14.45
N LYS A 251 -4.82 -17.86 -13.42
CA LYS A 251 -6.16 -18.27 -13.00
C LYS A 251 -6.23 -18.14 -11.49
N GLN A 252 -7.38 -17.71 -11.00
CA GLN A 252 -7.71 -17.72 -9.59
C GLN A 252 -9.17 -18.17 -9.44
N GLU A 253 -9.49 -18.72 -8.28
CA GLU A 253 -10.88 -19.03 -7.95
C GLU A 253 -11.69 -17.74 -7.81
N VAL A 254 -12.97 -17.83 -8.15
CA VAL A 254 -13.92 -16.75 -7.84
C VAL A 254 -14.07 -16.70 -6.33
N LEU A 255 -13.53 -15.64 -5.72
CA LEU A 255 -13.63 -15.44 -4.28
C LEU A 255 -14.97 -14.76 -3.96
N PRO A 256 -15.62 -15.11 -2.84
CA PRO A 256 -16.84 -14.42 -2.42
C PRO A 256 -16.55 -12.93 -2.22
N LEU A 257 -17.39 -12.08 -2.81
CA LEU A 257 -17.41 -10.65 -2.52
C LEU A 257 -17.83 -10.50 -1.05
N TYR A 258 -16.97 -9.91 -0.22
CA TYR A 258 -17.31 -9.49 1.14
C TYR A 258 -17.70 -8.02 1.13
#